data_AF-B4VS30-F1
#
_entry.id   AF-B4VS30-F1
#
_cell.length_a   1.000
_cell.length_b   1.000
_cell.length_c   1.000
_cell.angle_alpha   90.00
_cell.angle_beta   90.00
_cell.angle_gamma   90.00
#
_symmetry.space_group_name_H-M   'P 1'
#
loop_
_entity.id
_entity.type
_entity.pdbx_description
1 polymer ?
#
loop_
_entity_poly.entity_id
_entity_poly.type
_entity_poly.pdbx_seq_one_letter_code
_entity_poly.pdbx_strand_id
1 'polypeptide(L)'
;MLQQLTREDITVLPDCRLNVQMQQIGLNNYEFTTTSASDRPCRFSYQGNNYQVSLGFEVTADEFRSYDKGIDPSTGKATWGALLGPFRFTKRQDFAGELPI
;
A
#
# COMPACT_ATOMS: atom_id res chain seq x y z
N MET A 1 -21.98 6.21 -0.30
CA MET A 1 -21.95 5.40 0.94
C MET A 1 -20.52 5.38 1.48
N LEU A 2 -20.08 6.53 1.99
CA LEU A 2 -18.91 6.71 2.88
C LEU A 2 -19.19 7.83 3.92
N GLN A 3 -20.34 8.51 3.80
CA GLN A 3 -20.71 9.69 4.57
C GLN A 3 -20.91 9.42 6.07
N GLN A 4 -21.02 8.15 6.48
CA GLN A 4 -21.23 7.75 7.87
C GLN A 4 -19.93 7.34 8.57
N LEU A 5 -18.81 7.25 7.85
CA LEU A 5 -17.53 6.83 8.42
C LEU A 5 -17.00 7.91 9.38
N THR A 6 -16.72 7.53 10.62
CA THR A 6 -16.13 8.42 11.64
C THR A 6 -14.69 8.03 11.96
N ARG A 7 -14.02 8.83 12.79
CA ARG A 7 -12.64 8.51 13.21
C ARG A 7 -12.59 7.27 14.10
N GLU A 8 -13.65 7.02 14.85
CA GLU A 8 -13.81 5.89 15.75
C GLU A 8 -13.88 4.56 14.98
N ASP A 9 -14.28 4.60 13.70
CA ASP A 9 -14.27 3.44 12.80
C ASP A 9 -12.85 3.10 12.28
N ILE A 10 -11.85 3.96 12.54
CA ILE A 10 -10.50 3.84 11.97
C ILE A 10 -9.50 3.43 13.06
N THR A 11 -8.87 2.27 12.86
CA THR A 11 -7.73 1.84 13.68
C THR A 11 -6.42 2.14 12.95
N VAL A 12 -5.52 2.87 13.61
CA VAL A 12 -4.19 3.15 13.06
C VAL A 12 -3.28 1.94 13.23
N LEU A 13 -2.62 1.54 12.15
CA LEU A 13 -1.60 0.49 12.14
C LEU A 13 -0.20 1.13 11.99
N PRO A 14 0.49 1.47 13.09
CA PRO A 14 1.70 2.30 13.04
C PRO A 14 2.85 1.61 12.30
N ASP A 15 3.02 0.30 12.48
CA ASP A 15 4.07 -0.50 11.84
C ASP A 15 3.80 -0.80 10.36
N CYS A 16 2.66 -0.34 9.83
CA CYS A 16 2.24 -0.56 8.44
C CYS A 16 2.34 0.71 7.58
N ARG A 17 2.99 1.76 8.10
CA ARG A 17 3.22 3.00 7.37
C ARG A 17 4.27 2.81 6.28
N LEU A 18 4.09 3.53 5.18
CA LEU A 18 5.03 3.59 4.07
C LEU A 18 5.62 5.00 3.95
N ASN A 19 6.93 5.07 3.74
CA ASN A 19 7.57 6.27 3.23
C ASN A 19 7.35 6.30 1.72
N VAL A 20 6.99 7.45 1.18
CA VAL A 20 6.79 7.64 -0.27
C VAL A 20 7.91 8.52 -0.80
N GLN A 21 8.69 7.99 -1.73
CA GLN A 21 9.72 8.73 -2.44
C GLN A 21 9.19 9.16 -3.81
N MET A 22 9.28 10.45 -4.11
CA MET A 22 8.96 11.00 -5.43
C MET A 22 10.24 11.15 -6.25
N GLN A 23 10.19 10.73 -7.50
CA GLN A 23 11.25 10.92 -8.48
C GLN A 23 10.67 11.52 -9.77
N GLN A 24 11.31 12.54 -10.32
CA GLN A 24 10.96 13.05 -11.64
C GLN A 24 11.61 12.17 -12.73
N ILE A 25 10.79 11.65 -13.64
CA ILE A 25 11.20 10.73 -14.71
C ILE A 25 11.03 11.32 -16.11
N GLY A 26 10.53 12.56 -16.20
CA GLY A 26 10.36 13.31 -17.44
C GLY A 26 9.83 14.72 -17.20
N LEU A 27 9.54 15.45 -18.28
CA LEU A 27 8.89 16.75 -18.17
C LEU A 27 7.48 16.56 -17.62
N ASN A 28 7.21 17.10 -16.42
CA ASN A 28 5.94 16.94 -15.70
C ASN A 28 5.51 15.47 -15.49
N ASN A 29 6.45 14.53 -15.45
CA ASN A 29 6.17 13.12 -15.19
C ASN A 29 6.96 12.64 -13.97
N TYR A 30 6.28 11.91 -13.09
CA TYR A 30 6.79 11.50 -11.80
C TYR A 30 6.49 10.03 -11.55
N GLU A 31 7.43 9.38 -10.88
CA GLU A 31 7.25 8.06 -10.28
C GLU A 31 7.28 8.22 -8.76
N PHE A 32 6.36 7.54 -8.09
CA PHE A 32 6.35 7.42 -6.64
C PHE A 32 6.60 5.97 -6.27
N THR A 33 7.57 5.74 -5.40
CA THR A 33 7.93 4.42 -4.90
C THR A 33 7.84 4.41 -3.38
N THR A 34 7.67 3.23 -2.78
CA THR A 34 7.52 3.11 -1.33
C THR A 34 8.54 2.21 -0.66
N THR A 35 8.89 2.55 0.57
CA THR A 35 9.58 1.67 1.50
C THR A 35 8.83 1.61 2.82
N SER A 36 9.07 0.58 3.64
CA SER A 36 8.57 0.57 5.02
C SER A 36 9.04 1.80 5.78
N ALA A 37 8.15 2.42 6.56
CA ALA A 37 8.50 3.49 7.50
C ALA A 37 8.82 2.97 8.90
N SER A 38 8.67 1.67 9.14
CA SER A 38 9.01 1.00 10.41
C SER A 38 10.09 -0.04 10.17
N ASP A 39 11.01 -0.16 11.13
CA ASP A 39 11.99 -1.26 11.20
C ASP A 39 11.35 -2.56 11.72
N ARG A 40 10.09 -2.50 12.16
CA ARG A 40 9.30 -3.67 12.58
C ARG A 40 8.42 -4.15 11.43
N PRO A 41 8.17 -5.47 11.32
CA PRO A 41 7.22 -5.98 10.34
C PRO A 41 5.81 -5.42 10.58
N CYS A 42 5.11 -5.06 9.51
CA CYS A 42 3.70 -4.71 9.58
C CYS A 42 2.88 -5.92 10.05
N ARG A 43 2.41 -5.85 11.29
CA ARG A 43 1.64 -6.89 11.97
C ARG A 43 0.37 -6.30 12.57
N PHE A 44 -0.72 -7.06 12.51
CA PHE A 44 -1.99 -6.67 13.11
C PHE A 44 -2.85 -7.89 13.40
N SER A 45 -3.79 -7.72 14.34
CA SER A 45 -4.78 -8.74 14.66
C SER A 45 -6.14 -8.35 14.08
N TYR A 46 -6.82 -9.29 13.44
CA TYR A 46 -8.17 -9.09 12.90
C TYR A 46 -9.00 -10.36 13.07
N GLN A 47 -10.19 -10.22 13.66
CA GLN A 47 -11.10 -11.34 13.98
C GLN A 47 -10.39 -12.53 14.66
N GLY A 48 -9.58 -12.24 15.68
CA GLY A 48 -8.86 -13.27 16.45
C GLY A 48 -7.64 -13.90 15.75
N ASN A 49 -7.33 -13.49 14.51
CA ASN A 49 -6.17 -13.98 13.76
C ASN A 49 -5.06 -12.92 13.73
N ASN A 50 -3.81 -13.38 13.75
CA ASN A 50 -2.64 -12.51 13.62
C ASN A 50 -2.10 -12.57 12.18
N TYR A 51 -1.91 -11.39 11.59
CA TYR A 51 -1.40 -11.23 10.25
C TYR A 51 -0.05 -10.51 10.29
N GLN A 52 0.85 -10.93 9.40
CA GLN A 52 2.00 -10.15 9.01
C GLN A 52 1.93 -9.95 7.51
N VAL A 53 2.15 -8.72 7.05
CA VAL A 53 2.18 -8.40 5.62
C VAL A 53 3.42 -7.58 5.30
N SER A 54 3.82 -7.62 4.04
CA SER A 54 4.75 -6.67 3.45
C SER A 54 3.96 -5.89 2.42
N LEU A 55 3.93 -4.58 2.62
CA LEU A 55 3.21 -3.63 1.78
C LEU A 55 4.19 -2.85 0.92
N GLY A 56 3.75 -2.47 -0.27
CA GLY A 56 4.53 -1.58 -1.12
C GLY A 56 3.93 -1.38 -2.49
N PHE A 57 4.15 -0.20 -3.06
CA PHE A 57 3.72 0.11 -4.41
C PHE A 57 4.73 0.98 -5.17
N GLU A 58 4.57 0.98 -6.48
CA GLU A 58 5.10 1.98 -7.39
C GLU A 58 3.95 2.55 -8.21
N VAL A 59 3.97 3.84 -8.49
CA VAL A 59 2.92 4.47 -9.29
C VAL A 59 3.46 5.58 -10.16
N THR A 60 2.97 5.61 -11.40
CA THR A 60 3.13 6.71 -12.36
C THR A 60 1.75 7.23 -12.77
N ALA A 61 1.69 8.18 -13.70
CA ALA A 61 0.41 8.63 -14.26
C ALA A 61 -0.40 7.50 -14.94
N ASP A 62 0.30 6.50 -15.49
CA ASP A 62 -0.29 5.49 -16.39
C ASP A 62 -0.48 4.11 -15.72
N GLU A 63 0.35 3.78 -14.73
CA GLU A 63 0.37 2.44 -14.12
C GLU A 63 0.53 2.50 -12.60
N PHE A 64 -0.21 1.63 -11.91
CA PHE A 64 -0.05 1.35 -10.49
C PHE A 64 0.41 -0.10 -10.31
N ARG A 65 1.52 -0.30 -9.62
CA ARG A 65 2.10 -1.62 -9.30
C ARG A 65 1.99 -1.87 -7.80
N SER A 66 1.22 -2.86 -7.38
CA SER A 66 1.13 -3.29 -5.98
C SER A 66 1.96 -4.55 -5.73
N TYR A 67 2.78 -4.51 -4.68
CA TYR A 67 3.68 -5.58 -4.24
C TYR A 67 3.20 -6.26 -2.95
N ASP A 68 1.93 -6.09 -2.60
CA ASP A 68 1.39 -6.55 -1.32
C ASP A 68 1.41 -8.07 -1.20
N LYS A 69 1.88 -8.55 -0.05
CA LYS A 69 2.01 -9.99 0.24
C LYS A 69 1.79 -10.30 1.71
N GLY A 70 1.14 -11.43 1.96
CA GLY A 70 1.10 -12.04 3.28
C GLY A 70 2.43 -12.70 3.60
N ILE A 71 2.90 -12.54 4.84
CA ILE A 71 4.14 -13.13 5.33
C ILE A 71 3.80 -14.10 6.46
N ASP A 72 4.33 -15.31 6.38
CA ASP A 72 4.35 -16.22 7.54
C ASP A 72 5.34 -15.66 8.58
N PRO A 73 4.87 -15.28 9.78
CA PRO A 73 5.73 -14.66 10.80
C PRO A 73 6.77 -15.62 11.37
N SER A 74 6.58 -16.94 11.25
CA SER A 74 7.52 -17.95 11.74
C SER A 74 8.69 -18.18 10.79
N THR A 75 8.44 -18.12 9.48
CA THR A 75 9.45 -18.43 8.45
C THR A 75 9.94 -17.20 7.69
N GLY A 76 9.24 -16.07 7.78
CA GLY A 76 9.49 -14.86 6.99
C GLY A 76 9.14 -15.00 5.51
N LYS A 77 8.59 -16.14 5.09
CA LYS A 77 8.26 -16.41 3.68
C LYS A 77 6.93 -15.80 3.29
N ALA A 78 6.85 -15.35 2.04
CA ALA A 78 5.58 -14.91 1.48
C ALA A 78 4.64 -16.12 1.28
N THR A 79 3.39 -15.98 1.70
CA THR A 79 2.38 -17.06 1.66
C THR A 79 1.30 -16.82 0.61
N TRP A 80 0.97 -15.56 0.32
CA TRP A 80 -0.01 -15.15 -0.67
C TRP A 80 0.28 -13.73 -1.16
N GLY A 81 -0.39 -13.31 -2.25
CA GLY A 81 -0.27 -11.96 -2.83
C GLY A 81 0.69 -11.92 -4.03
N ALA A 82 1.45 -10.85 -4.17
CA ALA A 82 2.38 -10.58 -5.27
C ALA A 82 3.65 -11.47 -5.20
N LEU A 83 3.49 -12.79 -5.41
CA LEU A 83 4.58 -13.77 -5.28
C LEU A 83 5.53 -13.82 -6.48
N LEU A 84 5.02 -13.52 -7.68
CA LEU A 84 5.76 -13.63 -8.95
C LEU A 84 6.01 -12.27 -9.62
N GLY A 85 5.92 -11.19 -8.83
CA GLY A 85 5.93 -9.81 -9.31
C GLY A 85 4.65 -9.07 -8.94
N PRO A 86 4.60 -7.75 -9.19
CA PRO A 86 3.49 -6.91 -8.76
C PRO A 86 2.23 -7.17 -9.57
N PHE A 87 1.09 -6.90 -8.95
CA PHE A 87 -0.13 -6.67 -9.70
C PHE A 87 -0.04 -5.32 -10.42
N ARG A 88 -0.33 -5.31 -11.72
CA ARG A 88 -0.20 -4.13 -12.58
C ARG A 88 -1.59 -3.63 -12.98
N PHE A 89 -1.92 -2.43 -12.53
CA PHE A 89 -3.21 -1.80 -12.75
C PHE A 89 -3.05 -0.60 -13.69
N THR A 90 -4.02 -0.44 -14.59
CA THR A 90 -4.15 0.74 -15.44
C THR A 90 -5.40 1.52 -15.02
N LYS A 91 -5.29 2.85 -14.96
CA LYS A 91 -6.40 3.72 -14.58
C LYS A 91 -7.56 3.57 -15.57
N ARG A 92 -8.78 3.37 -15.07
CA ARG A 92 -10.01 3.25 -15.87
C ARG A 92 -10.92 4.46 -15.76
N GLN A 93 -10.95 5.06 -14.58
CA GLN A 93 -11.70 6.27 -14.27
C GLN A 93 -10.83 7.15 -13.39
N ASP A 94 -10.88 8.46 -13.62
CA ASP A 94 -10.15 9.45 -12.84
C ASP A 94 -11.08 10.16 -11.85
N PHE A 95 -10.61 10.32 -10.62
CA PHE A 95 -11.30 10.98 -9.52
C PHE A 95 -10.49 12.16 -8.95
N ALA A 96 -9.43 12.60 -9.64
CA ALA A 96 -8.58 13.70 -9.19
C ALA A 96 -9.34 15.00 -8.88
N GLY A 97 -10.47 15.25 -9.56
CA GLY A 97 -11.34 16.41 -9.30
C GLY A 97 -12.09 16.38 -7.96
N GLU A 98 -12.09 15.26 -7.23
CA GLU A 98 -12.69 15.14 -5.90
C GLU A 98 -11.69 15.43 -4.76
N LEU A 99 -10.40 15.58 -5.08
CA LEU A 99 -9.37 15.85 -4.07
C LEU A 99 -9.45 17.32 -3.59
N PRO A 100 -9.34 17.57 -2.27
CA PRO A 100 -9.23 18.93 -1.76
C PRO A 100 -7.91 19.57 -2.20
N ILE A 101 -7.96 20.88 -2.48
CA ILE A 101 -6.82 21.72 -2.86
C ILE A 101 -6.06 22.15 -1.60
#